data_AF-A0A662FA72-F1
#
_entry.id   AF-A0A662FA72-F1
#
_cell.length_a   1.000
_cell.length_b   1.000
_cell.length_c   1.000
_cell.angle_alpha   90.00
_cell.angle_beta   90.00
_cell.angle_gamma   90.00
#
_symmetry.space_group_name_H-M   'P 1'
#
loop_
_entity.id
_entity.type
_entity.pdbx_description
1 polymer ?
#
loop_
_entity_poly.entity_id
_entity_poly.type
_entity_poly.pdbx_seq_one_letter_code
_entity_poly.pdbx_strand_id
1 'polypeptide(L)'
;MISQMYDFYDRPIWSIAQRCSKCYEFGEMDSESITLIEERLNNNGYISKDLLVRYVKYVTRLVNHLRQVRQEEADYCPENPQLEFWISRLTDLARALLEGL
;
A
#
# COMPACT_ATOMS: atom_id res chain seq x y z
N MET A 1 -8.15 -13.67 -33.64
CA MET A 1 -7.81 -12.24 -33.47
C MET A 1 -7.71 -11.96 -31.98
N ILE A 2 -6.73 -11.14 -31.65
CA ILE A 2 -6.10 -10.98 -30.35
C ILE A 2 -7.03 -10.28 -29.34
N SER A 3 -7.02 -10.83 -28.12
CA SER A 3 -7.13 -10.17 -26.82
C SER A 3 -8.16 -9.03 -26.68
N GLN A 4 -9.30 -9.34 -26.07
CA GLN A 4 -10.07 -8.34 -25.34
C GLN A 4 -9.27 -7.95 -24.09
N MET A 5 -8.43 -6.94 -24.30
CA MET A 5 -7.67 -6.19 -23.32
C MET A 5 -8.57 -5.67 -22.19
N TYR A 6 -8.22 -6.02 -20.95
CA TYR A 6 -8.07 -5.07 -19.85
C TYR A 6 -9.25 -4.18 -19.41
N ASP A 7 -10.51 -4.64 -19.50
CA ASP A 7 -11.65 -3.94 -18.85
C ASP A 7 -11.92 -4.36 -17.39
N PHE A 8 -10.98 -5.07 -16.74
CA PHE A 8 -11.09 -5.44 -15.32
C PHE A 8 -10.55 -4.38 -14.33
N TYR A 9 -10.00 -3.27 -14.82
CA TYR A 9 -9.40 -2.21 -13.99
C TYR A 9 -10.35 -1.05 -13.65
N ASP A 10 -11.56 -1.00 -14.22
CA ASP A 10 -12.47 0.15 -14.11
C ASP A 10 -13.68 -0.06 -13.19
N ARG A 11 -13.65 -1.11 -12.36
CA ARG A 11 -14.48 -1.13 -11.15
C ARG A 11 -13.55 -0.85 -9.98
N PRO A 12 -13.83 0.14 -9.12
CA PRO A 12 -13.16 0.19 -7.84
C PRO A 12 -13.50 -1.13 -7.16
N ILE A 13 -12.53 -2.04 -7.05
CA ILE A 13 -12.63 -3.27 -6.25
C ILE A 13 -13.15 -2.95 -4.84
N TRP A 14 -12.96 -1.70 -4.42
CA TRP A 14 -13.32 -1.08 -3.16
C TRP A 14 -14.78 -0.60 -3.03
N SER A 15 -15.56 -0.48 -4.12
CA SER A 15 -16.91 0.10 -4.04
C SER A 15 -18.01 -0.89 -3.61
N ILE A 16 -17.65 -2.15 -3.30
CA ILE A 16 -18.60 -3.21 -2.91
C ILE A 16 -18.33 -3.74 -1.49
N ALA A 17 -17.18 -3.43 -0.89
CA ALA A 17 -16.92 -3.76 0.51
C ALA A 17 -17.36 -2.59 1.41
N GLN A 18 -17.91 -2.91 2.59
CA GLN A 18 -18.03 -1.99 3.75
C GLN A 18 -19.22 -1.02 3.83
N ARG A 19 -20.46 -1.55 3.71
CA ARG A 19 -21.58 -1.01 4.52
C ARG A 19 -21.97 -1.87 5.73
N CYS A 20 -21.05 -2.71 6.22
CA CYS A 20 -21.19 -3.43 7.48
C CYS A 20 -19.87 -3.42 8.27
N SER A 21 -19.81 -2.65 9.35
CA SER A 21 -18.99 -2.82 10.58
C SER A 21 -17.82 -3.83 10.51
N LYS A 22 -16.78 -3.52 9.75
CA LYS A 22 -15.45 -4.11 9.96
C LYS A 22 -14.43 -3.00 9.77
N CYS A 23 -13.65 -2.74 10.81
CA CYS A 23 -12.48 -1.88 10.72
C CYS A 23 -11.59 -2.38 9.58
N TYR A 24 -10.86 -1.47 8.95
CA TYR A 24 -9.94 -1.79 7.88
C TYR A 24 -8.99 -2.94 8.26
N GLU A 25 -8.89 -3.93 7.37
CA GLU A 25 -7.91 -5.01 7.39
C GLU A 25 -7.00 -4.82 6.17
N PHE A 26 -5.68 -4.89 6.39
CA PHE A 26 -4.71 -4.72 5.31
C PHE A 26 -4.66 -5.98 4.43
N GLY A 27 -4.65 -5.79 3.11
CA GLY A 27 -4.71 -6.90 2.16
C GLY A 27 -3.45 -7.77 2.16
N GLU A 28 -3.64 -9.08 2.01
CA GLU A 28 -2.55 -10.07 1.95
C GLU A 28 -1.57 -9.78 0.79
N MET A 29 -2.10 -9.43 -0.39
CA MET A 29 -1.29 -9.10 -1.57
C MET A 29 -0.41 -7.85 -1.39
N ASP A 30 -0.93 -6.81 -0.71
CA ASP A 30 -0.16 -5.61 -0.41
C ASP A 30 0.92 -5.94 0.62
N SER A 31 0.61 -6.78 1.61
CA SER A 31 1.58 -7.24 2.62
C SER A 31 2.77 -7.99 2.00
N GLU A 32 2.50 -8.90 1.06
CA GLU A 32 3.55 -9.63 0.31
C GLU A 32 4.41 -8.67 -0.51
N SER A 33 3.78 -7.73 -1.21
CA SER A 33 4.47 -6.74 -2.05
C SER A 33 5.41 -5.86 -1.22
N ILE A 34 4.98 -5.43 -0.04
CA ILE A 34 5.77 -4.61 0.87
C ILE A 34 6.96 -5.40 1.45
N THR A 35 6.72 -6.65 1.83
CA THR A 35 7.77 -7.55 2.33
C THR A 35 8.86 -7.77 1.27
N LEU A 36 8.48 -7.99 0.01
CA LEU A 36 9.42 -8.12 -1.11
C LEU A 36 10.26 -6.84 -1.35
N ILE A 37 9.68 -5.65 -1.16
CA ILE A 37 10.41 -4.39 -1.29
C ILE A 37 11.43 -4.24 -0.16
N GLU A 38 11.03 -4.53 1.08
CA GLU A 38 11.92 -4.50 2.25
C GLU A 38 13.06 -5.49 2.11
N GLU A 39 12.81 -6.72 1.69
CA GLU A 39 13.85 -7.72 1.43
C GLU A 39 14.85 -7.22 0.38
N ARG A 40 14.38 -6.61 -0.70
CA ARG A 40 15.25 -6.07 -1.74
C ARG A 40 16.13 -4.93 -1.24
N LEU A 41 15.60 -4.05 -0.40
CA LEU A 41 16.37 -2.98 0.24
C LEU A 41 17.40 -3.53 1.22
N ASN A 42 16.99 -4.47 2.07
CA ASN A 42 17.84 -5.01 3.15
C ASN A 42 18.95 -5.93 2.63
N ASN A 43 18.75 -6.59 1.49
CA ASN A 43 19.72 -7.54 0.93
C ASN A 43 20.93 -6.86 0.23
N ASN A 44 21.09 -5.53 0.31
CA ASN A 44 22.15 -4.77 -0.36
C ASN A 44 22.31 -5.09 -1.86
N GLY A 45 21.24 -5.62 -2.47
CA GLY A 45 21.21 -5.90 -3.89
C GLY A 45 21.14 -4.60 -4.68
N TYR A 46 21.71 -4.59 -5.88
CA TYR A 46 21.55 -3.45 -6.77
C TYR A 46 20.06 -3.28 -7.15
N ILE A 47 19.44 -2.19 -6.68
CA ILE A 47 18.13 -1.74 -7.12
C ILE A 47 18.36 -0.66 -8.17
N SER A 48 17.83 -0.86 -9.38
CA SER A 48 17.93 0.19 -10.41
C SER A 48 17.16 1.44 -9.99
N LYS A 49 17.66 2.62 -10.37
CA LYS A 49 17.01 3.90 -10.06
C LYS A 49 15.54 3.94 -10.52
N ASP A 50 15.25 3.38 -11.69
CA ASP A 50 13.87 3.29 -12.20
C ASP A 50 12.96 2.43 -11.32
N LEU A 51 13.48 1.32 -10.81
CA LEU A 51 12.74 0.44 -9.91
C LEU A 51 12.53 1.10 -8.55
N LEU A 52 13.54 1.80 -8.04
CA LEU A 52 13.45 2.55 -6.79
C LEU A 52 12.38 3.66 -6.87
N VAL A 53 12.32 4.42 -7.97
CA VAL A 53 11.26 5.41 -8.20
C VAL A 53 9.88 4.77 -8.23
N ARG A 54 9.73 3.57 -8.83
CA ARG A 54 8.46 2.83 -8.84
C ARG A 54 8.04 2.42 -7.42
N TYR A 55 8.99 1.92 -6.61
CA TYR A 55 8.72 1.57 -5.21
C TYR A 55 8.32 2.78 -4.39
N VAL A 56 9.03 3.91 -4.49
CA VAL A 56 8.64 5.16 -3.83
C VAL A 56 7.21 5.57 -4.19
N LYS A 57 6.86 5.55 -5.48
CA LYS A 57 5.52 5.91 -5.94
C LYS A 57 4.44 4.97 -5.38
N TYR A 58 4.69 3.68 -5.39
CA TYR A 58 3.76 2.67 -4.87
C TYR A 58 3.55 2.85 -3.36
N VAL A 59 4.63 2.87 -2.57
CA VAL A 59 4.56 2.99 -1.10
C VAL A 59 3.92 4.31 -0.70
N THR A 60 4.28 5.43 -1.34
CA THR A 60 3.69 6.75 -1.05
C THR A 60 2.19 6.77 -1.33
N ARG A 61 1.75 6.18 -2.45
CA ARG A 61 0.33 6.06 -2.79
C ARG A 61 -0.40 5.25 -1.72
N LEU A 62 0.19 4.16 -1.26
CA LEU A 62 -0.40 3.29 -0.25
C LEU A 62 -0.50 3.98 1.12
N VAL A 63 0.54 4.69 1.57
CA VAL A 63 0.50 5.52 2.79
C VAL A 63 -0.63 6.54 2.73
N ASN A 64 -0.75 7.27 1.62
CA ASN A 64 -1.80 8.29 1.47
C ASN A 64 -3.19 7.66 1.50
N HIS A 65 -3.36 6.51 0.86
CA HIS A 65 -4.61 5.77 0.90
C HIS A 65 -4.96 5.32 2.33
N LEU A 66 -4.02 4.73 3.07
CA LEU A 66 -4.26 4.32 4.46
C LEU A 66 -4.59 5.51 5.36
N ARG A 67 -3.95 6.66 5.16
CA ARG A 67 -4.27 7.90 5.91
C ARG A 67 -5.68 8.40 5.60
N GLN A 68 -6.10 8.30 4.34
CA GLN A 68 -7.47 8.64 3.95
C GLN A 68 -8.46 7.68 4.61
N VAL A 69 -8.22 6.38 4.53
CA VAL A 69 -9.02 5.37 5.24
C VAL A 69 -9.06 5.69 6.73
N ARG A 70 -7.94 6.07 7.34
CA ARG A 70 -7.89 6.43 8.77
C ARG A 70 -8.78 7.61 9.13
N GLN A 71 -8.83 8.62 8.27
CA GLN A 71 -9.74 9.76 8.43
C GLN A 71 -11.20 9.34 8.30
N GLU A 72 -11.49 8.45 7.35
CA GLU A 72 -12.84 7.89 7.16
C GLU A 72 -13.26 7.03 8.36
N GLU A 73 -12.34 6.25 8.97
CA GLU A 73 -12.61 5.38 10.12
C GLU A 73 -12.63 6.07 11.47
N ALA A 74 -12.22 7.35 11.57
CA ALA A 74 -12.00 8.02 12.85
C ALA A 74 -13.25 8.01 13.76
N ASP A 75 -14.44 8.12 13.17
CA ASP A 75 -15.70 8.24 13.91
C ASP A 75 -16.26 6.88 14.38
N TYR A 76 -15.82 5.76 13.80
CA TYR A 76 -16.40 4.43 14.07
C TYR A 76 -15.39 3.36 14.48
N CYS A 77 -14.11 3.51 14.14
CA CYS A 77 -13.02 2.67 14.61
C CYS A 77 -11.86 3.58 15.09
N PRO A 78 -12.03 4.26 16.24
CA PRO A 78 -11.07 5.24 16.73
C PRO A 78 -9.72 4.62 17.12
N GLU A 79 -9.67 3.32 17.37
CA GLU A 79 -8.47 2.59 17.76
C GLU A 79 -8.27 1.39 16.82
N ASN A 80 -7.99 1.62 15.53
CA ASN A 80 -7.58 0.56 14.61
C ASN A 80 -6.04 0.37 14.64
N PRO A 81 -5.49 -0.49 15.52
CA PRO A 81 -4.04 -0.65 15.67
C PRO A 81 -3.37 -1.22 14.42
N GLN A 82 -4.10 -2.02 13.62
CA GLN A 82 -3.55 -2.56 12.38
C GLN A 82 -3.31 -1.45 11.35
N LEU A 83 -4.29 -0.56 11.18
CA LEU A 83 -4.18 0.57 10.26
C LEU A 83 -3.02 1.50 10.67
N GLU A 84 -2.91 1.83 11.96
CA GLU A 84 -1.80 2.64 12.49
C GLU A 84 -0.43 1.97 12.29
N PHE A 85 -0.35 0.66 12.53
CA PHE A 85 0.87 -0.12 12.27
C PHE A 85 1.31 -0.01 10.81
N TRP A 86 0.38 -0.22 9.86
CA TRP A 86 0.69 -0.17 8.44
C TRP A 86 1.05 1.23 7.97
N ILE A 87 0.38 2.27 8.46
CA ILE A 87 0.74 3.67 8.18
C ILE A 87 2.18 3.94 8.63
N SER A 88 2.55 3.52 9.85
CA SER A 88 3.90 3.71 10.38
C SER A 88 4.94 2.97 9.54
N ARG A 89 4.75 1.65 9.36
CA ARG A 89 5.69 0.79 8.60
C ARG A 89 5.94 1.32 7.19
N LEU A 90 4.87 1.70 6.48
CA LEU A 90 4.99 2.22 5.12
C LEU A 90 5.60 3.63 5.06
N THR A 91 5.40 4.44 6.09
CA THR A 91 6.05 5.75 6.19
C THR A 91 7.56 5.59 6.34
N ASP A 92 8.00 4.65 7.18
CA ASP A 92 9.43 4.36 7.36
C ASP A 92 10.04 3.76 6.10
N LEU A 93 9.33 2.84 5.44
CA LEU A 93 9.75 2.28 4.15
C LEU A 93 9.88 3.35 3.06
N ALA A 94 8.93 4.28 2.98
CA ALA A 94 8.99 5.39 2.03
C ALA A 94 10.24 6.26 2.26
N ARG A 95 10.62 6.52 3.52
CA ARG A 95 11.85 7.26 3.84
C ARG A 95 13.09 6.50 3.41
N ALA A 96 13.21 5.22 3.74
CA ALA A 96 14.35 4.40 3.34
C ALA A 96 14.51 4.34 1.81
N LEU A 97 13.40 4.22 1.07
CA LEU A 97 13.40 4.25 -0.40
C LEU A 97 13.84 5.62 -0.96
N LEU A 98 13.46 6.72 -0.31
CA LEU A 98 13.86 8.08 -0.71
C LEU A 98 15.33 8.37 -0.40
N GLU A 99 15.88 7.81 0.69
CA GLU A 99 17.30 7.93 1.03
C GLU A 99 18.21 7.18 0.04
N GLY A 100 17.69 6.12 -0.58
CA GLY A 100 18.41 5.37 -1.61
C GLY A 100 18.43 6.01 -3.01
N LEU A 101 17.67 7.11 -3.24
CA LEU A 101 17.53 7.78 -4.55
C LEU A 101 18.64 8.81 -4.83
#